data_AF-A0A1H8FNG6-F1
#
_entry.id   AF-A0A1H8FNG6-F1
#
_cell.length_a   1.000
_cell.length_b   1.000
_cell.length_c   1.000
_cell.angle_alpha   90.00
_cell.angle_beta   90.00
_cell.angle_gamma   90.00
#
_symmetry.space_group_name_H-M   'P 1'
#
loop_
_entity.id
_entity.type
_entity.pdbx_description
1 polymer ?
#
loop_
_entity_poly.entity_id
_entity_poly.type
_entity_poly.pdbx_seq_one_letter_code
_entity_poly.pdbx_strand_id
1 'polypeptide(L)'
;MKGRTLGILLAGSLVAATAALAMPVTPDPARDGSSDTIQAGWSHTSRSNGDVADIWWALRDRCSPDYLGERLLCDGLRMLARAASRTFESKVSTEVGLPLPAGWGLITANNSPFIRSAHVELPLDLKTVLGFYRAALTKNGWIENDGAAVEADRAAVGFTTSNGPASLRLTRQDGRTIADLSLHKSRVATAGFLPKPEQGRLMLGNRTDDAAVVTVNERTIKLAARAGENLASSDDAAGKLPDSQKLDLSPGKYKVTLTMDGNEARSREFEVAANETWGLLVEHGVLMPVHLY
;
A
#
# COMPACT_ATOMS: atom_id res chain seq x y z
N MET A 1 -64.09 -6.63 33.16
CA MET A 1 -63.99 -6.44 31.70
C MET A 1 -63.78 -4.96 31.45
N LYS A 2 -62.54 -4.53 31.16
CA LYS A 2 -62.16 -3.11 31.01
C LYS A 2 -62.07 -2.75 29.52
N GLY A 3 -62.72 -1.65 29.14
CA GLY A 3 -62.97 -1.22 27.76
C GLY A 3 -61.83 -0.47 27.07
N ARG A 4 -61.95 -0.40 25.75
CA ARG A 4 -61.17 0.38 24.77
C ARG A 4 -61.74 1.80 24.63
N THR A 5 -60.86 2.82 24.48
CA THR A 5 -60.91 3.95 23.50
C THR A 5 -59.70 4.87 23.74
N LEU A 6 -58.80 5.07 22.76
CA LEU A 6 -58.72 6.13 21.72
C LEU A 6 -57.90 7.37 22.16
N GLY A 7 -56.89 7.74 21.35
CA GLY A 7 -56.12 8.98 21.46
C GLY A 7 -55.08 9.08 20.34
N ILE A 8 -55.28 10.04 19.43
CA ILE A 8 -54.70 10.19 18.09
C ILE A 8 -53.91 11.51 18.03
N LEU A 9 -52.78 11.53 17.28
CA LEU A 9 -52.07 12.65 16.61
C LEU A 9 -51.26 13.68 17.45
N LEU A 10 -49.94 13.79 17.19
CA LEU A 10 -49.19 14.81 16.38
C LEU A 10 -48.37 15.69 17.35
N ALA A 11 -47.17 16.22 17.10
CA ALA A 11 -46.28 16.33 15.96
C ALA A 11 -44.90 16.86 16.45
N GLY A 12 -43.86 16.69 15.61
CA GLY A 12 -42.67 17.55 15.56
C GLY A 12 -41.54 17.18 16.52
N SER A 13 -40.26 17.15 16.17
CA SER A 13 -39.55 17.64 14.99
C SER A 13 -38.09 17.14 15.03
N LEU A 14 -37.38 17.32 13.92
CA LEU A 14 -35.92 17.20 13.71
C LEU A 14 -35.31 15.79 13.67
N VAL A 15 -34.99 15.32 12.46
CA VAL A 15 -33.58 15.12 12.03
C VAL A 15 -33.47 15.46 10.55
N ALA A 16 -32.59 16.40 10.22
CA ALA A 16 -32.25 16.78 8.86
C ALA A 16 -31.22 15.81 8.26
N ALA A 17 -31.45 15.51 6.98
CA ALA A 17 -30.49 15.18 5.92
C ALA A 17 -29.28 14.29 6.24
N THR A 18 -29.34 13.04 5.76
CA THR A 18 -28.16 12.36 5.19
C THR A 18 -28.64 11.48 4.04
N ALA A 19 -28.71 12.07 2.84
CA ALA A 19 -28.81 11.29 1.61
C ALA A 19 -27.41 10.70 1.32
N ALA A 20 -27.13 9.54 1.90
CA ALA A 20 -26.02 8.71 1.45
C ALA A 20 -26.42 8.12 0.09
N LEU A 21 -25.65 8.44 -0.95
CA LEU A 21 -25.72 7.78 -2.24
C LEU A 21 -25.24 6.33 -2.07
N ALA A 22 -26.14 5.44 -1.66
CA ALA A 22 -25.99 4.01 -1.87
C ALA A 22 -26.53 3.70 -3.27
N MET A 23 -25.64 3.61 -4.26
CA MET A 23 -25.98 2.92 -5.50
C MET A 23 -25.86 1.41 -5.24
N PRO A 24 -26.95 0.62 -5.34
CA PRO A 24 -26.84 -0.82 -5.28
C PRO A 24 -26.26 -1.30 -6.61
N VAL A 25 -25.02 -1.79 -6.59
CA VAL A 25 -24.48 -2.54 -7.71
C VAL A 25 -25.04 -3.96 -7.58
N THR A 26 -26.14 -4.25 -8.28
CA THR A 26 -26.57 -5.63 -8.48
C THR A 26 -25.54 -6.33 -9.37
N PRO A 27 -24.92 -7.44 -8.95
CA PRO A 27 -24.05 -8.20 -9.82
C PRO A 27 -24.87 -8.87 -10.92
N ASP A 28 -24.61 -8.48 -12.17
CA ASP A 28 -25.08 -9.18 -13.36
C ASP A 28 -24.11 -10.35 -13.64
N PRO A 29 -24.55 -11.62 -13.50
CA PRO A 29 -23.66 -12.78 -13.60
C PRO A 29 -23.20 -13.10 -15.03
N ALA A 30 -23.57 -12.31 -16.04
CA ALA A 30 -23.14 -12.50 -17.43
C ALA A 30 -21.94 -11.62 -17.85
N ARG A 31 -21.31 -10.89 -16.90
CA ARG A 31 -20.26 -9.91 -17.19
C ARG A 31 -18.90 -10.20 -16.53
N ASP A 32 -18.63 -11.46 -16.21
CA ASP A 32 -17.29 -11.93 -15.82
C ASP A 32 -16.41 -12.13 -17.06
N GLY A 33 -16.08 -11.02 -17.72
CA GLY A 33 -14.99 -10.93 -18.71
C GLY A 33 -13.93 -9.99 -18.15
N SER A 34 -12.65 -10.37 -18.25
CA SER A 34 -11.50 -9.70 -17.61
C SER A 34 -11.53 -8.17 -17.75
N SER A 35 -12.02 -7.50 -16.72
CA SER A 35 -12.12 -6.04 -16.66
C SER A 35 -10.93 -5.47 -15.91
N ASP A 36 -10.50 -4.26 -16.29
CA ASP A 36 -9.44 -3.45 -15.66
C ASP A 36 -9.94 -3.03 -14.25
N THR A 37 -10.00 -3.97 -13.30
CA THR A 37 -10.51 -3.74 -11.95
C THR A 37 -9.45 -3.14 -11.05
N ILE A 38 -9.83 -2.09 -10.31
CA ILE A 38 -9.03 -1.58 -9.20
C ILE A 38 -9.56 -2.23 -7.93
N GLN A 39 -8.74 -3.07 -7.32
CA GLN A 39 -8.96 -3.52 -5.95
C GLN A 39 -8.25 -2.54 -5.03
N ALA A 40 -8.93 -1.99 -4.04
CA ALA A 40 -8.34 -1.04 -3.11
C ALA A 40 -8.87 -1.29 -1.70
N GLY A 41 -8.03 -1.00 -0.72
CA GLY A 41 -8.38 -1.09 0.68
C GLY A 41 -7.66 -0.04 1.50
N TRP A 42 -8.21 0.21 2.67
CA TRP A 42 -7.65 1.12 3.65
C TRP A 42 -7.92 0.59 5.05
N SER A 43 -6.95 0.77 5.93
CA SER A 43 -7.10 0.51 7.37
C SER A 43 -6.71 1.75 8.16
N HIS A 44 -7.61 2.17 9.05
CA HIS A 44 -7.38 3.19 10.07
C HIS A 44 -7.21 2.53 11.42
N THR A 45 -6.12 2.83 12.11
CA THR A 45 -5.91 2.40 13.49
C THR A 45 -5.72 3.62 14.37
N SER A 46 -6.64 3.82 15.32
CA SER A 46 -6.52 4.85 16.37
C SER A 46 -6.24 4.18 17.72
N ARG A 47 -5.35 4.77 18.52
CA ARG A 47 -4.99 4.27 19.85
C ARG A 47 -5.40 5.25 20.96
N SER A 48 -5.49 4.72 22.18
CA SER A 48 -5.83 5.51 23.38
C SER A 48 -4.81 6.60 23.71
N ASN A 49 -3.57 6.47 23.24
CA ASN A 49 -2.53 7.49 23.36
C ASN A 49 -2.58 8.57 22.24
N GLY A 50 -3.61 8.53 21.38
CA GLY A 50 -3.79 9.47 20.27
C GLY A 50 -3.03 9.11 19.00
N ASP A 51 -2.26 8.02 18.98
CA ASP A 51 -1.57 7.57 17.78
C ASP A 51 -2.55 7.11 16.71
N VAL A 52 -2.28 7.52 15.47
CA VAL A 52 -3.03 7.12 14.29
C VAL A 52 -2.07 6.51 13.27
N ALA A 53 -2.48 5.37 12.70
CA ALA A 53 -1.85 4.77 11.54
C ALA A 53 -2.89 4.54 10.44
N ASP A 54 -2.64 5.15 9.27
CA ASP A 54 -3.45 4.98 8.07
C ASP A 54 -2.63 4.24 7.02
N ILE A 55 -3.15 3.10 6.56
CA ILE A 55 -2.51 2.31 5.50
C ILE A 55 -3.49 2.17 4.36
N TRP A 56 -3.03 2.55 3.19
CA TRP A 56 -3.75 2.44 1.93
C TRP A 56 -3.06 1.42 1.05
N TRP A 57 -3.84 0.68 0.28
CA TRP A 57 -3.33 -0.14 -0.80
C TRP A 57 -4.29 -0.12 -1.97
N ALA A 58 -3.73 -0.28 -3.16
CA ALA A 58 -4.52 -0.61 -4.32
C ALA A 58 -3.71 -1.43 -5.33
N LEU A 59 -4.39 -2.39 -5.95
CA LEU A 59 -3.92 -3.20 -7.05
C LEU A 59 -4.77 -2.85 -8.27
N ARG A 60 -4.10 -2.67 -9.41
CA ARG A 60 -4.77 -2.52 -10.70
C ARG A 60 -4.42 -3.71 -11.56
N ASP A 61 -5.41 -4.54 -11.84
CA ASP A 61 -5.27 -5.57 -12.85
C ASP A 61 -5.06 -4.89 -14.19
N ARG A 62 -4.04 -5.32 -14.95
CA ARG A 62 -3.85 -4.83 -16.31
C ARG A 62 -4.66 -5.70 -17.24
N CYS A 63 -5.56 -5.09 -17.99
CA CYS A 63 -6.00 -5.64 -19.26
C CYS A 63 -4.78 -5.95 -20.15
N SER A 64 -4.52 -7.25 -20.40
CA SER A 64 -3.54 -7.75 -21.37
C SER A 64 -4.29 -8.24 -22.62
N PRO A 65 -4.52 -7.37 -23.62
CA PRO A 65 -5.30 -7.75 -24.80
C PRO A 65 -4.47 -8.61 -25.77
N ASP A 66 -5.00 -9.75 -26.16
CA ASP A 66 -4.36 -10.69 -27.10
C ASP A 66 -4.67 -10.36 -28.57
N TYR A 67 -5.67 -9.50 -28.85
CA TYR A 67 -5.98 -9.02 -30.21
C TYR A 67 -6.59 -7.61 -30.29
N LEU A 68 -6.68 -7.06 -31.51
CA LEU A 68 -7.01 -5.65 -31.79
C LEU A 68 -8.39 -5.18 -31.25
N GLY A 69 -9.38 -6.07 -31.25
CA GLY A 69 -10.71 -5.75 -30.70
C GLY A 69 -10.71 -5.55 -29.19
N GLU A 70 -9.95 -6.38 -28.46
CA GLU A 70 -9.73 -6.22 -27.02
C GLU A 70 -8.90 -4.97 -26.73
N ARG A 71 -7.92 -4.60 -27.57
CA ARG A 71 -7.13 -3.37 -27.38
C ARG A 71 -8.01 -2.12 -27.31
N LEU A 72 -9.01 -1.99 -28.19
CA LEU A 72 -9.92 -0.84 -28.20
C LEU A 72 -10.84 -0.80 -26.98
N LEU A 73 -11.30 -1.96 -26.51
CA LEU A 73 -12.09 -2.08 -25.28
C LEU A 73 -11.23 -1.80 -24.04
N CYS A 74 -10.00 -2.31 -24.01
CA CYS A 74 -9.01 -2.06 -22.97
C CYS A 74 -8.63 -0.59 -22.92
N ASP A 75 -8.50 0.12 -24.04
CA ASP A 75 -8.16 1.54 -24.05
C ASP A 75 -9.32 2.41 -23.54
N GLY A 76 -10.57 2.08 -23.88
CA GLY A 76 -11.75 2.72 -23.30
C GLY A 76 -11.87 2.48 -21.78
N LEU A 77 -11.64 1.25 -21.34
CA LEU A 77 -11.65 0.88 -19.91
C LEU A 77 -10.49 1.51 -19.14
N ARG A 78 -9.28 1.57 -19.73
CA ARG A 78 -8.13 2.28 -19.15
C ARG A 78 -8.41 3.75 -18.94
N MET A 79 -9.16 4.40 -19.83
CA MET A 79 -9.53 5.82 -19.65
C MET A 79 -10.48 6.00 -18.46
N LEU A 80 -11.45 5.11 -18.28
CA LEU A 80 -12.36 5.12 -17.14
C LEU A 80 -11.63 4.78 -15.82
N ALA A 81 -10.80 3.74 -15.84
CA ALA A 81 -9.94 3.36 -14.72
C ALA A 81 -9.02 4.52 -14.34
N ARG A 82 -8.39 5.21 -15.31
CA ARG A 82 -7.56 6.41 -15.08
C ARG A 82 -8.31 7.54 -14.40
N ALA A 83 -9.58 7.79 -14.75
CA ALA A 83 -10.37 8.85 -14.11
C ALA A 83 -10.66 8.53 -12.64
N ALA A 84 -11.12 7.32 -12.34
CA ALA A 84 -11.32 6.85 -10.97
C ALA A 84 -10.01 6.79 -10.17
N SER A 85 -8.92 6.43 -10.85
CA SER A 85 -7.58 6.40 -10.28
C SER A 85 -7.14 7.79 -9.85
N ARG A 86 -7.34 8.84 -10.66
CA ARG A 86 -6.96 10.22 -10.27
C ARG A 86 -7.62 10.66 -8.98
N THR A 87 -8.88 10.27 -8.76
CA THR A 87 -9.58 10.54 -7.50
C THR A 87 -8.97 9.76 -6.34
N PHE A 88 -8.61 8.49 -6.54
CA PHE A 88 -7.91 7.70 -5.54
C PHE A 88 -6.51 8.27 -5.22
N GLU A 89 -5.68 8.52 -6.24
CA GLU A 89 -4.33 9.05 -6.12
C GLU A 89 -4.33 10.41 -5.42
N SER A 90 -5.26 11.30 -5.80
CA SER A 90 -5.43 12.58 -5.12
C SER A 90 -5.83 12.41 -3.66
N LYS A 91 -6.73 11.46 -3.36
CA LYS A 91 -7.16 11.20 -1.98
C LYS A 91 -6.00 10.65 -1.16
N VAL A 92 -5.36 9.57 -1.59
CA VAL A 92 -4.23 8.97 -0.86
C VAL A 92 -3.07 9.96 -0.74
N SER A 93 -2.78 10.73 -1.79
CA SER A 93 -1.74 11.76 -1.75
C SER A 93 -2.04 12.84 -0.71
N THR A 94 -3.31 13.23 -0.56
CA THR A 94 -3.75 14.19 0.45
C THR A 94 -3.64 13.61 1.87
N GLU A 95 -4.15 12.39 2.07
CA GLU A 95 -4.18 11.73 3.39
C GLU A 95 -2.78 11.35 3.91
N VAL A 96 -1.91 10.90 3.01
CA VAL A 96 -0.52 10.51 3.34
C VAL A 96 0.42 11.72 3.30
N GLY A 97 0.08 12.75 2.53
CA GLY A 97 0.91 13.94 2.35
C GLY A 97 2.13 13.70 1.46
N LEU A 98 2.07 12.73 0.55
CA LEU A 98 3.14 12.39 -0.40
C LEU A 98 2.62 12.42 -1.84
N PRO A 99 3.40 12.91 -2.81
CA PRO A 99 2.96 12.91 -4.21
C PRO A 99 2.91 11.48 -4.76
N LEU A 100 1.84 11.16 -5.48
CA LEU A 100 1.65 9.85 -6.11
C LEU A 100 1.54 10.00 -7.63
N PRO A 101 2.42 9.36 -8.41
CA PRO A 101 2.29 9.34 -9.85
C PRO A 101 1.07 8.52 -10.27
N ALA A 102 0.42 8.91 -11.35
CA ALA A 102 -0.68 8.13 -11.92
C ALA A 102 -0.18 6.90 -12.68
N GLY A 103 -1.08 5.94 -12.93
CA GLY A 103 -0.78 4.82 -13.83
C GLY A 103 -0.03 3.64 -13.18
N TRP A 104 -0.02 3.55 -11.85
CA TRP A 104 0.54 2.43 -11.11
C TRP A 104 -0.23 1.13 -11.32
N GLY A 105 0.48 0.00 -11.17
CA GLY A 105 -0.09 -1.35 -11.08
C GLY A 105 -0.29 -1.82 -9.65
N LEU A 106 0.58 -1.38 -8.73
CA LEU A 106 0.44 -1.59 -7.29
C LEU A 106 0.83 -0.30 -6.57
N ILE A 107 0.09 0.04 -5.54
CA ILE A 107 0.46 1.07 -4.58
C ILE A 107 0.18 0.58 -3.17
N THR A 108 1.10 0.87 -2.26
CA THR A 108 0.82 0.92 -0.83
C THR A 108 1.30 2.26 -0.30
N ALA A 109 0.62 2.77 0.72
CA ALA A 109 1.03 3.98 1.39
C ALA A 109 0.72 3.90 2.87
N ASN A 110 1.58 4.49 3.69
CA ASN A 110 1.49 4.45 5.14
C ASN A 110 1.68 5.86 5.70
N ASN A 111 0.82 6.25 6.62
CA ASN A 111 0.97 7.43 7.45
C ASN A 111 0.82 6.98 8.90
N SER A 112 1.95 6.62 9.51
CA SER A 112 2.03 6.18 10.90
C SER A 112 2.69 7.24 11.77
N PRO A 113 2.75 7.09 13.11
CA PRO A 113 3.48 8.03 13.95
C PRO A 113 4.99 8.13 13.64
N PHE A 114 5.57 7.15 12.94
CA PHE A 114 7.01 7.05 12.67
C PHE A 114 7.39 7.49 11.26
N ILE A 115 6.54 7.24 10.28
CA ILE A 115 6.86 7.42 8.86
C ILE A 115 5.63 7.84 8.06
N ARG A 116 5.84 8.69 7.05
CA ARG A 116 4.99 8.76 5.86
C ARG A 116 5.73 8.05 4.74
N SER A 117 5.10 7.10 4.08
CA SER A 117 5.74 6.37 3.01
C SER A 117 4.76 5.94 1.91
N ALA A 118 5.30 5.73 0.73
CA ALA A 118 4.59 5.18 -0.41
C ALA A 118 5.51 4.24 -1.18
N HIS A 119 5.02 3.04 -1.50
CA HIS A 119 5.61 2.12 -2.45
C HIS A 119 4.72 2.07 -3.68
N VAL A 120 5.29 2.34 -4.86
CA VAL A 120 4.53 2.46 -6.10
C VAL A 120 5.21 1.69 -7.22
N GLU A 121 4.51 0.74 -7.84
CA GLU A 121 5.00 0.01 -9.01
C GLU A 121 4.43 0.61 -10.31
N LEU A 122 5.29 1.17 -11.16
CA LEU A 122 4.90 1.93 -12.36
C LEU A 122 5.41 1.28 -13.65
N PRO A 123 4.58 1.17 -14.70
CA PRO A 123 5.02 0.71 -16.02
C PRO A 123 5.70 1.84 -16.83
N LEU A 124 6.46 2.71 -16.16
CA LEU A 124 7.16 3.87 -16.75
C LEU A 124 8.67 3.70 -16.56
N ASP A 125 9.47 4.35 -17.40
CA ASP A 125 10.93 4.35 -17.26
C ASP A 125 11.39 5.15 -16.03
N LEU A 126 12.59 4.84 -15.55
CA LEU A 126 13.13 5.42 -14.32
C LEU A 126 13.28 6.93 -14.41
N LYS A 127 13.74 7.46 -15.56
CA LYS A 127 13.98 8.89 -15.75
C LYS A 127 12.66 9.68 -15.66
N THR A 128 11.60 9.16 -16.26
CA THR A 128 10.25 9.73 -16.18
C THR A 128 9.75 9.78 -14.74
N VAL A 129 9.88 8.67 -14.00
CA VAL A 129 9.45 8.61 -12.60
C VAL A 129 10.28 9.55 -11.71
N LEU A 130 11.60 9.57 -11.88
CA LEU A 130 12.49 10.49 -11.16
C LEU A 130 12.15 11.96 -11.43
N GLY A 131 11.89 12.31 -12.69
CA GLY A 131 11.49 13.65 -13.09
C GLY A 131 10.17 14.09 -12.44
N PHE A 132 9.19 13.19 -12.36
CA PHE A 132 7.94 13.44 -11.64
C PHE A 132 8.20 13.76 -10.16
N TYR A 133 8.93 12.90 -9.44
CA TYR A 133 9.14 13.09 -8.01
C TYR A 133 9.96 14.35 -7.72
N ARG A 134 11.04 14.62 -8.46
CA ARG A 134 11.80 15.88 -8.28
C ARG A 134 10.91 17.10 -8.43
N ALA A 135 10.11 17.18 -9.50
CA ALA A 135 9.20 18.30 -9.72
C ALA A 135 8.15 18.44 -8.61
N ALA A 136 7.52 17.32 -8.22
CA ALA A 136 6.48 17.33 -7.20
C ALA A 136 7.01 17.66 -5.79
N LEU A 137 8.18 17.11 -5.42
CA LEU A 137 8.78 17.30 -4.11
C LEU A 137 9.38 18.71 -3.96
N THR A 138 10.05 19.24 -4.99
CA THR A 138 10.49 20.65 -4.99
C THR A 138 9.31 21.61 -4.87
N LYS A 139 8.19 21.34 -5.55
CA LYS A 139 6.96 22.13 -5.40
C LYS A 139 6.41 22.08 -3.96
N ASN A 140 6.62 20.98 -3.24
CA ASN A 140 6.26 20.84 -1.83
C ASN A 140 7.32 21.42 -0.87
N GLY A 141 8.33 22.14 -1.39
CA GLY A 141 9.37 22.78 -0.59
C GLY A 141 10.47 21.84 -0.09
N TRP A 142 10.58 20.63 -0.64
CA TRP A 142 11.65 19.70 -0.29
C TRP A 142 12.92 20.05 -1.04
N ILE A 143 14.05 19.99 -0.33
CA ILE A 143 15.37 20.32 -0.88
C ILE A 143 16.10 19.00 -1.12
N GLU A 144 16.48 18.74 -2.37
CA GLU A 144 17.32 17.59 -2.70
C GLU A 144 18.71 17.78 -2.08
N ASN A 145 19.19 16.74 -1.39
CA ASN A 145 20.51 16.75 -0.78
C ASN A 145 21.58 16.45 -1.85
N ASP A 146 22.80 16.95 -1.63
CA ASP A 146 23.95 16.55 -2.43
C ASP A 146 24.20 15.04 -2.31
N GLY A 147 24.80 14.44 -3.35
CA GLY A 147 25.15 13.01 -3.35
C GLY A 147 24.06 12.06 -3.85
N ALA A 148 23.06 12.56 -4.58
CA ALA A 148 22.11 11.72 -5.29
C ALA A 148 22.83 10.71 -6.22
N ALA A 149 22.62 9.42 -5.99
CA ALA A 149 23.14 8.36 -6.84
C ALA A 149 22.09 8.07 -7.92
N VAL A 150 22.39 8.35 -9.19
CA VAL A 150 21.47 8.10 -10.30
C VAL A 150 22.20 7.29 -11.37
N GLU A 151 21.73 6.06 -11.57
CA GLU A 151 22.22 5.09 -12.54
C GLU A 151 21.10 4.77 -13.55
N ALA A 152 21.39 3.91 -14.52
CA ALA A 152 20.43 3.58 -15.58
C ALA A 152 19.20 2.82 -15.06
N ASP A 153 19.39 1.98 -14.06
CA ASP A 153 18.38 1.06 -13.51
C ASP A 153 18.05 1.35 -12.04
N ARG A 154 18.70 2.33 -11.40
CA ARG A 154 18.39 2.73 -10.03
C ARG A 154 18.65 4.21 -9.75
N ALA A 155 17.94 4.77 -8.77
CA ALA A 155 18.25 6.07 -8.20
C ALA A 155 18.02 6.07 -6.68
N ALA A 156 18.88 6.75 -5.94
CA ALA A 156 18.73 7.01 -4.52
C ALA A 156 18.97 8.50 -4.27
N VAL A 157 17.94 9.18 -3.77
CA VAL A 157 17.93 10.62 -3.58
C VAL A 157 17.47 10.95 -2.17
N GLY A 158 18.29 11.67 -1.42
CA GLY A 158 17.92 12.21 -0.11
C GLY A 158 17.27 13.58 -0.23
N PHE A 159 16.33 13.88 0.66
CA PHE A 159 15.70 15.19 0.74
C PHE A 159 15.71 15.71 2.18
N THR A 160 15.96 17.01 2.32
CA THR A 160 15.73 17.78 3.54
C THR A 160 14.33 18.39 3.49
N THR A 161 13.56 18.21 4.57
CA THR A 161 12.21 18.74 4.72
C THR A 161 12.05 19.36 6.11
N SER A 162 11.00 20.17 6.30
CA SER A 162 10.67 20.72 7.63
C SER A 162 10.21 19.67 8.64
N ASN A 163 9.79 18.48 8.18
CA ASN A 163 9.16 17.45 9.02
C ASN A 163 10.11 16.30 9.38
N GLY A 164 11.31 16.26 8.79
CA GLY A 164 12.29 15.20 8.99
C GLY A 164 13.05 14.83 7.71
N PRO A 165 14.00 13.90 7.80
CA PRO A 165 14.72 13.39 6.65
C PRO A 165 13.78 12.57 5.77
N ALA A 166 13.95 12.69 4.46
CA ALA A 166 13.20 11.93 3.48
C ALA A 166 14.13 11.28 2.46
N SER A 167 13.68 10.18 1.87
CA SER A 167 14.41 9.47 0.83
C SER A 167 13.47 9.02 -0.28
N LEU A 168 14.00 9.04 -1.51
CA LEU A 168 13.39 8.43 -2.68
C LEU A 168 14.35 7.39 -3.22
N ARG A 169 13.92 6.13 -3.28
CA ARG A 169 14.61 5.05 -3.96
C ARG A 169 13.78 4.59 -5.15
N LEU A 170 14.43 4.55 -6.32
CA LEU A 170 13.86 4.03 -7.55
C LEU A 170 14.66 2.82 -7.99
N THR A 171 13.98 1.73 -8.35
CA THR A 171 14.63 0.53 -8.89
C THR A 171 13.87 0.04 -10.12
N ARG A 172 14.59 -0.29 -11.19
CA ARG A 172 14.04 -0.93 -12.39
C ARG A 172 13.99 -2.43 -12.18
N GLN A 173 12.81 -3.01 -12.36
CA GLN A 173 12.58 -4.44 -12.20
C GLN A 173 11.43 -4.88 -13.10
N ASP A 174 11.58 -6.00 -13.82
CA ASP A 174 10.50 -6.64 -14.61
C ASP A 174 9.74 -5.67 -15.55
N GLY A 175 10.47 -4.77 -16.22
CA GLY A 175 9.89 -3.77 -17.12
C GLY A 175 9.11 -2.65 -16.42
N ARG A 176 9.21 -2.54 -15.10
CA ARG A 176 8.58 -1.51 -14.25
C ARG A 176 9.64 -0.73 -13.48
N THR A 177 9.26 0.46 -13.02
CA THR A 177 10.02 1.23 -12.04
C THR A 177 9.26 1.16 -10.73
N ILE A 178 9.93 0.66 -9.70
CA ILE A 178 9.46 0.66 -8.33
C ILE A 178 9.95 1.95 -7.69
N ALA A 179 9.05 2.70 -7.05
CA ALA A 179 9.36 3.91 -6.33
C ALA A 179 9.00 3.74 -4.84
N ASP A 180 10.02 3.80 -3.99
CA ASP A 180 9.90 3.87 -2.54
C ASP A 180 10.19 5.30 -2.10
N LEU A 181 9.16 6.02 -1.66
CA LEU A 181 9.28 7.36 -1.09
C LEU A 181 9.00 7.27 0.41
N SER A 182 9.87 7.84 1.23
CA SER A 182 9.64 7.95 2.67
C SER A 182 10.03 9.30 3.24
N LEU A 183 9.36 9.65 4.33
CA LEU A 183 9.65 10.80 5.19
C LEU A 183 9.53 10.33 6.64
N HIS A 184 10.66 10.27 7.34
CA HIS A 184 10.69 9.93 8.75
C HIS A 184 10.14 11.07 9.59
N LYS A 185 9.37 10.70 10.60
CA LYS A 185 8.91 11.61 11.67
C LYS A 185 9.87 11.49 12.85
N SER A 186 9.80 12.45 13.77
CA SER A 186 10.69 12.51 14.93
C SER A 186 10.47 11.38 15.96
N ARG A 187 9.36 10.64 15.87
CA ARG A 187 9.03 9.60 16.84
C ARG A 187 9.88 8.35 16.61
N VAL A 188 10.42 7.81 17.70
CA VAL A 188 11.20 6.57 17.68
C VAL A 188 10.28 5.38 17.94
N ALA A 189 10.40 4.33 17.14
CA ALA A 189 9.65 3.10 17.31
C ALA A 189 10.25 2.20 18.41
N THR A 190 9.46 1.27 18.93
CA THR A 190 9.96 0.28 19.90
C THR A 190 10.99 -0.67 19.30
N ALA A 191 11.86 -1.26 20.13
CA ALA A 191 12.95 -2.14 19.69
C ALA A 191 12.48 -3.38 18.92
N GLY A 192 11.26 -3.87 19.19
CA GLY A 192 10.65 -4.97 18.44
C GLY A 192 10.29 -4.62 16.99
N PHE A 193 10.25 -3.33 16.66
CA PHE A 193 9.95 -2.79 15.34
C PHE A 193 11.19 -2.46 14.53
N LEU A 194 12.21 -1.93 15.19
CA LEU A 194 13.47 -1.52 14.56
C LEU A 194 14.28 -2.73 14.09
N PRO A 195 14.95 -2.64 12.93
CA PRO A 195 15.87 -3.68 12.49
C PRO A 195 17.10 -3.71 13.39
N LYS A 196 17.87 -4.79 13.30
CA LYS A 196 19.22 -4.80 13.86
C LYS A 196 20.12 -3.76 13.16
N PRO A 197 21.16 -3.23 13.84
CA PRO A 197 22.08 -2.28 13.23
C PRO A 197 22.59 -2.76 11.88
N GLU A 198 22.58 -1.86 10.88
CA GLU A 198 23.05 -2.12 9.49
C GLU A 198 22.23 -3.16 8.71
N GLN A 199 21.16 -3.69 9.29
CA GLN A 199 20.24 -4.62 8.64
C GLN A 199 18.93 -3.90 8.31
N GLY A 200 18.18 -4.46 7.37
CA GLY A 200 16.76 -4.16 7.23
C GLY A 200 15.92 -5.29 7.82
N ARG A 201 14.66 -5.02 8.11
CA ARG A 201 13.73 -6.01 8.69
C ARG A 201 12.53 -6.21 7.78
N LEU A 202 12.21 -7.47 7.51
CA LEU A 202 10.94 -7.87 6.92
C LEU A 202 10.03 -8.48 7.99
N MET A 203 8.81 -7.97 8.07
CA MET A 203 7.74 -8.49 8.92
C MET A 203 6.66 -9.10 8.05
N LEU A 204 6.37 -10.38 8.25
CA LEU A 204 5.43 -11.11 7.41
C LEU A 204 4.07 -11.19 8.08
N GLY A 205 3.00 -10.93 7.31
CA GLY A 205 1.63 -11.08 7.78
C GLY A 205 0.71 -11.59 6.71
N ASN A 206 -0.44 -12.11 7.14
CA ASN A 206 -1.46 -12.64 6.29
C ASN A 206 -2.82 -12.06 6.70
N ARG A 207 -3.46 -11.36 5.76
CA ARG A 207 -4.81 -10.78 5.93
C ARG A 207 -5.90 -11.62 5.27
N THR A 208 -5.54 -12.73 4.62
CA THR A 208 -6.52 -13.62 3.98
C THR A 208 -7.09 -14.61 4.99
N ASP A 209 -8.26 -15.15 4.66
CA ASP A 209 -8.91 -16.22 5.41
C ASP A 209 -8.29 -17.60 5.14
N ASP A 210 -7.40 -17.69 4.15
CA ASP A 210 -6.63 -18.88 3.83
C ASP A 210 -5.20 -18.81 4.38
N ALA A 211 -4.58 -19.98 4.56
CA ALA A 211 -3.16 -20.07 4.89
C ALA A 211 -2.28 -19.63 3.70
N ALA A 212 -1.09 -19.13 4.02
CA ALA A 212 -0.11 -18.71 3.03
C ALA A 212 1.29 -19.20 3.41
N VAL A 213 2.11 -19.45 2.40
CA VAL A 213 3.52 -19.79 2.56
C VAL A 213 4.35 -18.72 1.87
N VAL A 214 5.19 -18.05 2.64
CA VAL A 214 6.09 -17.02 2.15
C VAL A 214 7.52 -17.53 2.26
N THR A 215 8.24 -17.55 1.15
CA THR A 215 9.66 -17.90 1.11
C THR A 215 10.49 -16.66 0.83
N VAL A 216 11.42 -16.35 1.73
CA VAL A 216 12.38 -15.23 1.60
C VAL A 216 13.78 -15.77 1.88
N ASN A 217 14.73 -15.55 0.97
CA ASN A 217 16.12 -15.96 1.17
C ASN A 217 16.24 -17.45 1.58
N GLU A 218 15.54 -18.32 0.83
CA GLU A 218 15.46 -19.78 1.07
C GLU A 218 14.81 -20.20 2.40
N ARG A 219 14.37 -19.26 3.23
CA ARG A 219 13.61 -19.53 4.45
C ARG A 219 12.14 -19.57 4.10
N THR A 220 11.47 -20.68 4.45
CA THR A 220 10.03 -20.86 4.25
C THR A 220 9.28 -20.59 5.55
N ILE A 221 8.38 -19.62 5.52
CA ILE A 221 7.55 -19.19 6.64
C ILE A 221 6.10 -19.56 6.32
N LYS A 222 5.49 -20.37 7.20
CA LYS A 222 4.07 -20.70 7.13
C LYS A 222 3.28 -19.67 7.92
N LEU A 223 2.31 -19.05 7.28
CA LEU A 223 1.39 -18.09 7.85
C LEU A 223 0.01 -18.73 7.92
N ALA A 224 -0.55 -18.87 9.12
CA ALA A 224 -1.94 -19.24 9.26
C ALA A 224 -2.85 -18.13 8.69
N ALA A 225 -4.13 -18.46 8.47
CA ALA A 225 -5.15 -17.45 8.20
C ALA A 225 -5.10 -16.35 9.27
N ARG A 226 -5.18 -15.08 8.84
CA ARG A 226 -5.11 -13.89 9.71
C ARG A 226 -3.82 -13.72 10.55
N ALA A 227 -2.78 -14.52 10.33
CA ALA A 227 -1.55 -14.43 11.10
C ALA A 227 -0.85 -13.09 10.89
N GLY A 228 -0.76 -12.25 11.93
CA GLY A 228 -0.10 -10.94 11.83
C GLY A 228 -0.86 -9.92 10.97
N GLU A 229 -2.17 -10.08 10.77
CA GLU A 229 -3.00 -9.18 9.94
C GLU A 229 -2.91 -7.69 10.34
N ASN A 230 -2.61 -7.45 11.62
CA ASN A 230 -2.49 -6.12 12.23
C ASN A 230 -1.04 -5.63 12.37
N LEU A 231 -0.05 -6.29 11.75
CA LEU A 231 1.37 -5.92 11.94
C LEU A 231 1.65 -4.47 11.56
N ALA A 232 0.96 -3.97 10.53
CA ALA A 232 1.21 -2.63 10.02
C ALA A 232 0.41 -1.57 10.82
N SER A 233 -0.56 -2.00 11.63
CA SER A 233 -1.42 -1.10 12.42
C SER A 233 -0.66 -0.38 13.54
N SER A 234 0.45 -0.94 14.03
CA SER A 234 1.28 -0.32 15.07
C SER A 234 2.56 -1.10 15.37
N ASP A 235 3.52 -0.43 16.02
CA ASP A 235 4.76 -1.06 16.47
C ASP A 235 4.56 -2.11 17.57
N ASP A 236 3.60 -1.97 18.49
CA ASP A 236 3.31 -3.07 19.44
C ASP A 236 2.72 -4.30 18.73
N ALA A 237 1.85 -4.10 17.73
CA ALA A 237 1.26 -5.23 17.00
C ALA A 237 2.35 -5.97 16.20
N ALA A 238 3.23 -5.22 15.55
CA ALA A 238 4.44 -5.74 14.93
C ALA A 238 5.38 -6.43 15.94
N GLY A 239 5.58 -5.85 17.13
CA GLY A 239 6.44 -6.39 18.17
C GLY A 239 5.95 -7.72 18.74
N LYS A 240 4.63 -7.95 18.74
CA LYS A 240 3.97 -9.20 19.16
C LYS A 240 4.06 -10.33 18.14
N LEU A 241 4.53 -10.07 16.92
CA LEU A 241 4.77 -11.14 15.96
C LEU A 241 5.75 -12.17 16.55
N PRO A 242 5.59 -13.47 16.24
CA PRO A 242 6.61 -14.44 16.55
C PRO A 242 7.89 -14.13 15.77
N ASP A 243 9.05 -14.52 16.32
CA ASP A 243 10.35 -14.25 15.67
C ASP A 243 10.49 -14.91 14.30
N SER A 244 9.76 -16.00 14.05
CA SER A 244 9.69 -16.62 12.72
C SER A 244 9.06 -15.72 11.64
N GLN A 245 8.29 -14.69 12.03
CA GLN A 245 7.70 -13.69 11.13
C GLN A 245 8.51 -12.38 11.06
N LYS A 246 9.64 -12.28 11.78
CA LYS A 246 10.55 -11.13 11.79
C LYS A 246 11.90 -11.55 11.25
N LEU A 247 12.24 -11.10 10.04
CA LEU A 247 13.47 -11.44 9.37
C LEU A 247 14.38 -10.22 9.31
N ASP A 248 15.43 -10.18 10.12
CA ASP A 248 16.53 -9.24 9.90
C ASP A 248 17.43 -9.75 8.76
N LEU A 249 17.66 -8.91 7.76
CA LEU A 249 18.37 -9.21 6.54
C LEU A 249 19.46 -8.16 6.28
N SER A 250 20.58 -8.58 5.72
CA SER A 250 21.56 -7.62 5.18
C SER A 250 20.91 -6.79 4.07
N PRO A 251 21.40 -5.58 3.79
CA PRO A 251 20.90 -4.80 2.66
C PRO A 251 21.15 -5.54 1.34
N GLY A 252 20.14 -5.59 0.47
CA GLY A 252 20.23 -6.31 -0.80
C GLY A 252 18.89 -6.64 -1.43
N LYS A 253 18.95 -7.30 -2.59
CA LYS A 253 17.78 -7.81 -3.31
C LYS A 253 17.50 -9.25 -2.90
N TYR A 254 16.25 -9.54 -2.60
CA TYR A 254 15.78 -10.84 -2.16
C TYR A 254 14.64 -11.33 -3.04
N LYS A 255 14.74 -12.55 -3.54
CA LYS A 255 13.59 -13.23 -4.14
C LYS A 255 12.60 -13.60 -3.03
N VAL A 256 11.38 -13.08 -3.15
CA VAL A 256 10.27 -13.39 -2.26
C VAL A 256 9.22 -14.15 -3.06
N THR A 257 8.79 -15.29 -2.54
CA THR A 257 7.79 -16.15 -3.18
C THR A 257 6.61 -16.37 -2.27
N LEU A 258 5.41 -16.09 -2.77
CA LEU A 258 4.14 -16.39 -2.13
C LEU A 258 3.54 -17.64 -2.77
N THR A 259 3.12 -18.60 -1.95
CA THR A 259 2.32 -19.75 -2.35
C THR A 259 1.09 -19.81 -1.47
N MET A 260 -0.07 -20.04 -2.08
CA MET A 260 -1.35 -20.22 -1.39
C MET A 260 -2.03 -21.46 -1.97
N ASP A 261 -2.87 -22.11 -1.18
CA ASP A 261 -3.56 -23.32 -1.61
C ASP A 261 -4.39 -23.04 -2.87
N GLY A 262 -4.23 -23.90 -3.89
CA GLY A 262 -4.91 -23.76 -5.18
C GLY A 262 -4.37 -22.69 -6.13
N ASN A 263 -3.33 -21.93 -5.74
CA ASN A 263 -2.74 -20.88 -6.56
C ASN A 263 -1.30 -21.21 -6.98
N GLU A 264 -0.91 -20.79 -8.18
CA GLU A 264 0.49 -20.87 -8.61
C GLU A 264 1.38 -19.98 -7.75
N ALA A 265 2.62 -20.44 -7.51
CA ALA A 265 3.60 -19.69 -6.75
C ALA A 265 3.96 -18.37 -7.48
N ARG A 266 3.82 -17.25 -6.77
CA ARG A 266 4.12 -15.91 -7.28
C ARG A 266 5.43 -15.42 -6.68
N SER A 267 6.44 -15.23 -7.52
CA SER A 267 7.74 -14.66 -7.09
C SER A 267 7.88 -13.20 -7.51
N ARG A 268 8.60 -12.43 -6.70
CA ARG A 268 9.11 -11.08 -7.03
C ARG A 268 10.46 -10.85 -6.37
N GLU A 269 11.29 -10.00 -6.94
CA GLU A 269 12.41 -9.44 -6.18
C GLU A 269 11.91 -8.32 -5.27
N PHE A 270 12.55 -8.18 -4.12
CA PHE A 270 12.30 -7.14 -3.14
C PHE A 270 13.63 -6.62 -2.62
N GLU A 271 13.88 -5.31 -2.72
CA GLU A 271 15.09 -4.68 -2.23
C GLU A 271 14.88 -4.20 -0.79
N VAL A 272 15.79 -4.59 0.10
CA VAL A 272 15.81 -4.18 1.51
C VAL A 272 17.04 -3.31 1.72
N ALA A 273 16.88 -2.12 2.28
CA ALA A 273 18.01 -1.27 2.68
C ALA A 273 18.29 -1.34 4.18
N ALA A 274 19.47 -0.87 4.58
CA ALA A 274 19.84 -0.78 5.99
C ALA A 274 18.92 0.17 6.74
N ASN A 275 18.61 -0.19 7.99
CA ASN A 275 17.80 0.61 8.92
C ASN A 275 16.35 0.84 8.48
N GLU A 276 15.83 0.02 7.56
CA GLU A 276 14.42 0.02 7.16
C GLU A 276 13.68 -1.18 7.77
N THR A 277 12.40 -0.98 8.08
CA THR A 277 11.45 -2.04 8.41
C THR A 277 10.31 -2.03 7.40
N TRP A 278 10.05 -3.19 6.80
CA TRP A 278 8.99 -3.42 5.84
C TRP A 278 8.02 -4.47 6.34
N GLY A 279 6.73 -4.22 6.14
CA GLY A 279 5.68 -5.22 6.25
C GLY A 279 5.41 -5.85 4.89
N LEU A 280 5.45 -7.18 4.79
CA LEU A 280 4.98 -7.91 3.61
C LEU A 280 3.67 -8.61 3.98
N LEU A 281 2.56 -8.00 3.58
CA LEU A 281 1.21 -8.45 3.89
C LEU A 281 0.63 -9.26 2.73
N VAL A 282 0.19 -10.49 2.99
CA VAL A 282 -0.58 -11.27 2.02
C VAL A 282 -2.01 -10.75 2.01
N GLU A 283 -2.44 -10.20 0.87
CA GLU A 283 -3.78 -9.63 0.68
C GLU A 283 -4.20 -9.80 -0.79
N HIS A 284 -5.42 -10.30 -1.03
CA HIS A 284 -5.94 -10.63 -2.37
C HIS A 284 -4.99 -11.51 -3.22
N GLY A 285 -4.30 -12.47 -2.59
CA GLY A 285 -3.35 -13.36 -3.26
C GLY A 285 -2.07 -12.68 -3.74
N VAL A 286 -1.81 -11.44 -3.31
CA VAL A 286 -0.61 -10.67 -3.64
C VAL A 286 0.13 -10.34 -2.35
N LEU A 287 1.47 -10.27 -2.44
CA LEU A 287 2.30 -9.80 -1.34
C LEU A 287 2.45 -8.27 -1.46
N MET A 288 1.83 -7.55 -0.53
CA MET A 288 1.83 -6.09 -0.47
C MET A 288 2.97 -5.61 0.44
N PRO A 289 3.98 -4.92 -0.10
CA PRO A 289 5.03 -4.31 0.70
C PRO A 289 4.51 -3.00 1.30
N VAL A 290 4.71 -2.77 2.59
CA VAL A 290 4.38 -1.52 3.28
C VAL A 290 5.63 -1.06 4.01
N HIS A 291 6.12 0.16 3.73
CA HIS A 291 7.29 0.70 4.41
C HIS A 291 6.86 1.22 5.79
N LEU A 292 7.33 0.56 6.84
CA LEU A 292 6.87 0.74 8.22
C LEU A 292 7.80 1.64 9.04
N TYR A 293 9.10 1.55 8.78
CA TYR A 293 10.15 2.37 9.38
C TYR A 293 11.25 2.61 8.36
#